data_AF-A0A382CW20-F1
#
_entry.id   AF-A0A382CW20-F1
#
_cell.length_a   1.000
_cell.length_b   1.000
_cell.length_c   1.000
_cell.angle_alpha   90.00
_cell.angle_beta   90.00
_cell.angle_gamma   90.00
#
_symmetry.space_group_name_H-M   'P 1'
#
loop_
_entity.id
_entity.type
_entity.pdbx_description
1 polymer ?
#
loop_
_entity_poly.entity_id
_entity_poly.type
_entity_poly.pdbx_seq_one_letter_code
_entity_poly.pdbx_strand_id
1 'polypeptide(L)' 'YPVENVVDPTGAGDTFGGGFISVLASGKSITDALVYGSSLASLCIEGFGTDRLREVSESVIRERITFLTSTLNS' A
#
# COMPACT_ATOMS: atom_id res chain seq x y z
N TYR A 1 -1.13 6.82 -4.67
CA TYR A 1 -2.29 6.26 -5.37
C TYR A 1 -3.47 7.18 -5.10
N PRO A 2 -4.22 7.63 -6.11
CA PRO A 2 -5.38 8.49 -5.90
C PRO A 2 -6.49 7.67 -5.23
N VAL A 3 -6.84 8.02 -4.00
CA VAL A 3 -7.95 7.41 -3.26
C VAL A 3 -9.12 8.39 -3.32
N GLU A 4 -10.21 8.00 -3.98
CA GLU A 4 -11.38 8.86 -4.17
C GLU A 4 -12.22 9.01 -2.89
N ASN A 5 -12.30 7.95 -2.08
CA ASN A 5 -13.08 7.93 -0.85
C ASN A 5 -12.26 7.38 0.32
N VAL A 6 -11.92 8.27 1.26
CA VAL A 6 -11.25 7.92 2.51
C VAL A 6 -12.30 7.63 3.58
N VAL A 7 -12.32 6.41 4.11
CA VAL A 7 -13.29 5.93 5.10
C VAL A 7 -12.74 6.05 6.53
N ASP A 8 -11.53 5.55 6.78
CA ASP A 8 -10.88 5.58 8.10
C ASP A 8 -9.36 5.66 7.95
N PRO A 9 -8.69 6.74 8.36
CA PRO A 9 -7.23 6.86 8.24
C PRO A 9 -6.45 6.03 9.27
N THR A 10 -7.12 5.44 10.25
CA THR A 10 -6.48 4.70 11.36
C THR A 10 -5.70 3.50 10.83
N GLY A 11 -4.48 3.31 11.32
CA GLY A 11 -3.63 2.17 10.95
C GLY A 11 -2.92 2.30 9.60
N ALA A 12 -3.13 3.38 8.84
CA ALA A 12 -2.44 3.60 7.56
C ALA A 12 -0.91 3.67 7.72
N GLY A 13 -0.42 4.32 8.77
CA GLY A 13 1.00 4.43 9.08
C GLY A 13 1.64 3.09 9.47
N ASP A 14 0.97 2.31 10.31
CA ASP A 14 1.43 0.96 10.70
C ASP A 14 1.42 0.01 9.50
N THR A 15 0.38 0.11 8.66
CA THR A 15 0.28 -0.66 7.41
C THR A 15 1.40 -0.30 6.44
N PHE A 16 1.70 1.00 6.27
CA PHE A 16 2.85 1.46 5.49
C PHE A 16 4.14 0.87 6.04
N GLY A 17 4.39 1.04 7.34
CA GLY A 17 5.62 0.61 8.01
C GLY A 17 5.83 -0.91 7.91
N GLY A 18 4.77 -1.69 8.17
CA GLY A 18 4.80 -3.15 8.04
C GLY A 18 5.08 -3.59 6.61
N GLY A 19 4.39 -3.01 5.63
CA GLY A 19 4.62 -3.27 4.21
C GLY A 19 6.05 -2.92 3.79
N PHE A 20 6.52 -1.74 4.18
CA PHE A 20 7.86 -1.25 3.88
C PHE A 20 8.95 -2.17 4.44
N ILE A 21 8.89 -2.49 5.73
CA ILE A 21 9.88 -3.36 6.38
C ILE A 21 9.83 -4.78 5.79
N SER A 22 8.65 -5.31 5.45
CA SER A 22 8.52 -6.66 4.87
C SER A 22 9.28 -6.80 3.54
N VAL A 23 9.26 -5.74 2.72
CA VAL A 23 9.94 -5.72 1.42
C VAL A 23 11.44 -5.58 1.58
N LEU A 24 11.90 -4.73 2.50
CA LEU A 24 13.32 -4.63 2.84
C LEU A 24 13.87 -5.94 3.42
N ALA A 25 13.11 -6.58 4.32
CA ALA A 25 13.48 -7.89 4.88
C ALA A 25 13.58 -8.98 3.79
N SER A 26 12.88 -8.81 2.68
CA SER A 26 12.94 -9.69 1.51
C SER A 26 14.12 -9.35 0.56
N GLY A 27 15.01 -8.43 0.93
CA GLY A 27 16.20 -8.06 0.16
C GLY A 27 15.93 -7.18 -1.07
N LYS A 28 14.75 -6.55 -1.16
CA LYS A 28 14.38 -5.66 -2.27
C LYS A 28 14.82 -4.22 -2.01
N SER A 29 14.72 -3.38 -3.04
CA SER A 29 15.17 -1.99 -2.95
C SER A 29 14.27 -1.14 -2.04
N ILE A 30 14.81 -0.01 -1.56
CA ILE A 30 14.02 1.00 -0.83
C ILE A 30 12.86 1.52 -1.68
N THR A 31 13.05 1.63 -2.99
CA THR A 31 12.00 2.04 -3.94
C THR A 31 10.86 1.03 -3.97
N ASP A 32 11.17 -0.27 -4.04
CA ASP A 32 10.15 -1.32 -3.98
C ASP A 32 9.39 -1.28 -2.66
N ALA A 33 10.10 -1.05 -1.56
CA ALA A 33 9.52 -0.96 -0.22
C ALA A 33 8.58 0.26 -0.09
N LEU A 34 8.99 1.41 -0.60
CA LEU A 34 8.20 2.64 -0.67
C LEU A 34 6.89 2.41 -1.43
N VAL A 35 6.98 1.81 -2.61
CA VAL A 35 5.82 1.52 -3.47
C VAL A 35 4.87 0.55 -2.77
N TYR A 36 5.39 -0.54 -2.21
CA TYR A 36 4.57 -1.56 -1.57
C TYR A 36 3.88 -1.05 -0.31
N GLY A 37 4.62 -0.38 0.59
CA GLY A 37 4.06 0.24 1.79
C GLY A 37 2.97 1.26 1.44
N SER A 38 3.21 2.11 0.43
CA SER A 38 2.24 3.11 -0.03
C SER A 38 0.99 2.46 -0.64
N SER A 39 1.15 1.35 -1.36
CA SER A 39 0.03 0.57 -1.90
C SER A 39 -0.86 0.05 -0.78
N LEU A 40 -0.29 -0.58 0.25
CA LEU A 40 -1.07 -1.11 1.37
C LEU A 40 -1.72 -0.01 2.21
N ALA A 41 -1.01 1.10 2.47
CA ALA A 41 -1.58 2.24 3.19
C ALA A 41 -2.78 2.84 2.44
N SER A 42 -2.70 2.94 1.11
CA SER A 42 -3.82 3.44 0.31
C SER A 42 -5.05 2.54 0.35
N LEU A 43 -4.89 1.23 0.60
CA LEU A 43 -5.99 0.29 0.80
C LEU A 43 -6.54 0.36 2.23
N CYS A 44 -5.67 0.53 3.21
CA CYS A 44 -6.05 0.64 4.63
C CYS A 44 -7.12 1.72 4.83
N ILE A 45 -6.94 2.87 4.16
CA ILE A 45 -7.82 4.03 4.37
C ILE A 45 -9.20 3.93 3.71
N GLU A 46 -9.45 2.89 2.90
CA GLU A 46 -10.70 2.71 2.15
C GLU A 46 -11.74 1.83 2.87
N GLY A 47 -11.44 1.34 4.07
CA GLY A 47 -12.41 0.63 4.92
C GLY A 47 -12.17 0.90 6.40
N PHE A 48 -13.09 0.44 7.24
CA PHE A 48 -12.97 0.64 8.69
C PHE A 48 -11.91 -0.30 9.28
N GLY A 49 -10.97 0.26 10.04
CA GLY A 49 -9.86 -0.51 10.61
C GLY A 49 -9.08 -1.33 9.56
N THR A 50 -9.04 -2.65 9.73
CA THR A 50 -8.27 -3.56 8.84
C THR A 50 -9.13 -4.32 7.83
N ASP A 51 -10.44 -4.04 7.77
CA ASP A 51 -11.38 -4.85 7.02
C ASP A 51 -11.06 -4.85 5.52
N ARG A 52 -10.68 -3.68 4.97
CA ARG A 52 -10.30 -3.58 3.56
C ARG A 52 -9.05 -4.40 3.22
N LEU A 53 -8.08 -4.48 4.14
CA LEU A 53 -6.87 -5.26 3.95
C LEU A 53 -7.13 -6.78 4.02
N ARG A 54 -8.19 -7.21 4.70
CA ARG A 54 -8.58 -8.63 4.79
C ARG A 54 -9.28 -9.13 3.53
N GLU A 55 -10.03 -8.25 2.87
CA GLU A 55 -10.85 -8.60 1.70
C GLU A 55 -10.14 -8.38 0.37
N VAL A 56 -9.04 -7.61 0.36
CA VAL A 56 -8.37 -7.23 -0.89
C VAL A 56 -7.71 -8.42 -1.57
N SER A 57 -7.88 -8.51 -2.88
CA SER A 57 -7.17 -9.49 -3.70
C SER A 57 -5.77 -9.03 -4.08
N GLU A 58 -4.88 -9.98 -4.37
CA GLU A 58 -3.52 -9.68 -4.83
C GLU A 58 -3.49 -8.85 -6.12
N SER A 59 -4.49 -9.00 -6.99
CA SER A 59 -4.60 -8.23 -8.23
C SER A 59 -4.75 -6.73 -7.97
N VAL A 60 -5.54 -6.34 -6.96
CA VAL A 60 -5.74 -4.93 -6.59
C VAL A 60 -4.46 -4.33 -6.00
N ILE A 61 -3.72 -5.10 -5.19
CA ILE A 61 -2.42 -4.66 -4.68
C ILE A 61 -1.44 -4.45 -5.85
N ARG A 62 -1.40 -5.38 -6.81
CA ARG A 62 -0.55 -5.28 -8.00
C ARG A 62 -0.90 -4.06 -8.85
N GLU A 63 -2.17 -3.78 -9.06
CA GLU A 63 -2.63 -2.58 -9.78
C GLU A 63 -2.09 -1.29 -9.15
N ARG A 64 -2.20 -1.17 -7.83
CA ARG A 64 -1.70 -0.01 -7.07
C ARG A 64 -0.19 0.13 -7.15
N ILE A 65 0.53 -0.99 -7.03
CA ILE A 65 1.98 -1.04 -7.22
C ILE A 65 2.35 -0.56 -8.62
N THR A 66 1.72 -1.09 -9.67
CA THR A 66 1.98 -0.67 -11.06
C THR A 66 1.74 0.82 -11.26
N PHE A 67 0.63 1.36 -10.74
CA PHE A 67 0.35 2.79 -10.78
C PHE A 67 1.42 3.60 -10.05
N LEU A 68 1.76 3.24 -8.82
CA LEU A 68 2.75 3.98 -8.02
C LEU A 68 4.14 3.93 -8.66
N THR A 69 4.55 2.78 -9.20
CA THR A 69 5.82 2.65 -9.91
C THR A 69 5.85 3.51 -11.18
N SER A 70 4.74 3.67 -11.90
CA SER A 70 4.73 4.53 -13.09
C SER A 70 4.95 6.01 -12.74
N THR A 71 4.49 6.47 -11.58
CA THR A 71 4.70 7.86 -11.11
C THR A 71 6.14 8.19 -10.69
N LEU A 72 7.00 7.18 -10.55
CA LEU A 72 8.42 7.38 -10.22
C LEU A 72 9.30 7.59 -11.46
N ASN A 73 8.79 7.20 -12.62
CA ASN A 73 9.51 7.28 -13.90
C ASN A 73 8.97 8.43 -14.79
N SER A 74 8.04 9.23 -14.27
CA SER A 74 7.38 10.35 -14.94
C SER A 74 8.02 11.69 -14.61
#